data_AF-A0A5P9F442-F1
#
_entry.id   AF-A0A5P9F442-F1
#
_cell.length_a   1.000
_cell.length_b   1.000
_cell.length_c   1.000
_cell.angle_alpha   90.00
_cell.angle_beta   90.00
_cell.angle_gamma   90.00
#
_symmetry.space_group_name_H-M   'P 1'
#
loop_
_entity.id
_entity.type
_entity.pdbx_description
1 polymer ?
#
loop_
_entity_poly.entity_id
_entity_poly.type
_entity_poly.pdbx_seq_one_letter_code
_entity_poly.pdbx_strand_id
1 'polypeptide(L)'
;MLDNNKKIEVSAEQLEVIESALHTQSKILNVQAEAGGNTARQRLNEVKRLLAQLSQHKPAPQSQGCNRRAFGWFKGMRSAE
;
A
#
# COMPACT_ATOMS: atom_id res chain seq x y z
N MET A 1 -31.47 1.86 -6.19
CA MET A 1 -31.37 3.06 -5.33
C MET A 1 -30.42 2.74 -4.19
N LEU A 2 -29.13 3.00 -4.38
CA LEU A 2 -28.13 2.99 -3.30
C LEU A 2 -27.28 4.24 -3.47
N ASP A 3 -27.96 5.38 -3.57
CA ASP A 3 -27.36 6.70 -3.62
C ASP A 3 -27.07 7.15 -2.19
N ASN A 4 -26.28 6.35 -1.47
CA ASN A 4 -25.78 6.64 -0.13
C ASN A 4 -24.26 6.80 -0.19
N ASN A 5 -23.78 7.67 -1.08
CA ASN A 5 -22.39 8.11 -1.10
C ASN A 5 -22.16 9.13 0.03
N LYS A 6 -22.54 8.76 1.27
CA LYS A 6 -22.15 9.52 2.46
C LYS A 6 -20.67 9.28 2.64
N LYS A 7 -19.87 10.25 2.22
CA LYS A 7 -18.44 10.33 2.52
C LYS A 7 -18.31 10.22 4.04
N ILE A 8 -17.88 9.06 4.53
CA ILE A 8 -17.60 8.90 5.95
C ILE A 8 -16.35 9.73 6.21
N GLU A 9 -16.51 10.79 6.99
CA GLU A 9 -15.39 11.58 7.48
C GLU A 9 -14.72 10.78 8.60
N VAL A 10 -13.66 10.07 8.25
CA VAL A 10 -12.86 9.27 9.17
C VAL A 10 -11.76 10.15 9.72
N SER A 11 -11.67 10.30 11.05
CA SER A 11 -10.57 11.02 11.69
C SER A 11 -9.23 10.28 11.52
N ALA A 12 -8.11 10.98 11.71
CA ALA A 12 -6.78 10.36 11.64
C ALA A 12 -6.61 9.20 12.65
N GLU A 13 -7.17 9.36 13.85
CA GLU A 13 -7.17 8.32 14.90
C GLU A 13 -8.01 7.11 14.48
N GLN A 14 -9.17 7.34 13.86
CA GLN A 14 -10.00 6.26 13.33
C GLN A 14 -9.31 5.53 12.16
N LEU A 15 -8.59 6.26 11.29
CA LEU A 15 -7.79 5.66 10.22
C LEU A 15 -6.68 4.77 10.79
N GLU A 16 -6.04 5.17 11.89
CA GLU A 16 -5.02 4.37 12.55
C GLU A 16 -5.57 3.06 13.14
N VAL A 17 -6.76 3.11 13.75
CA VAL A 17 -7.45 1.91 14.23
C VAL A 17 -7.80 0.97 13.07
N ILE A 18 -8.29 1.51 11.94
CA ILE A 18 -8.60 0.74 10.73
C ILE A 18 -7.32 0.10 10.17
N GLU A 19 -6.23 0.85 10.07
CA GLU A 19 -4.93 0.36 9.59
C GLU A 19 -4.41 -0.79 10.47
N SER A 20 -4.47 -0.64 11.80
CA SER A 20 -4.08 -1.68 12.75
C SER A 20 -4.92 -2.96 12.61
N ALA A 21 -6.23 -2.82 12.43
CA ALA A 21 -7.12 -3.96 12.20
C ALA A 21 -6.82 -4.67 10.87
N LEU A 22 -6.54 -3.92 9.80
CA LEU A 22 -6.16 -4.48 8.50
C LEU A 22 -4.80 -5.16 8.55
N HIS A 23 -3.82 -4.62 9.28
CA HIS A 23 -2.55 -5.29 9.54
C HIS A 23 -2.75 -6.64 10.23
N THR A 24 -3.62 -6.70 11.24
CA THR A 24 -3.95 -7.95 11.93
C THR A 24 -4.60 -8.96 10.99
N GLN A 25 -5.57 -8.53 10.17
CA GLN A 25 -6.19 -9.39 9.15
C GLN A 25 -5.17 -9.90 8.13
N SER A 26 -4.21 -9.06 7.72
CA SER A 26 -3.15 -9.48 6.80
C SER A 26 -2.29 -10.61 7.37
N LYS A 27 -2.00 -10.60 8.68
CA LYS A 27 -1.22 -11.67 9.35
C LYS A 27 -1.99 -12.99 9.35
N ILE A 28 -3.28 -12.95 9.71
CA ILE A 28 -4.15 -14.14 9.72
C ILE A 28 -4.25 -14.73 8.30
N LEU A 29 -4.52 -13.90 7.31
CA LEU A 29 -4.63 -14.31 5.92
C LEU A 29 -3.30 -14.82 5.36
N ASN A 30 -2.17 -14.29 5.82
CA ASN A 30 -0.85 -14.78 5.43
C ASN A 30 -0.63 -16.21 5.89
N VAL A 31 -0.92 -16.52 7.17
CA VAL A 31 -0.83 -17.89 7.70
C VAL A 31 -1.74 -18.84 6.92
N GLN A 32 -2.97 -18.43 6.59
CA GLN A 32 -3.90 -19.25 5.80
C GLN A 32 -3.43 -19.44 4.34
N ALA A 33 -2.83 -18.41 3.73
CA ALA A 33 -2.28 -18.49 2.39
C ALA A 33 -1.04 -19.39 2.33
N GLU A 34 -0.19 -19.35 3.35
CA GLU A 34 0.96 -20.25 3.52
C GLU A 34 0.52 -21.71 3.68
N ALA A 35 -0.62 -21.95 4.34
CA ALA A 35 -1.26 -23.27 4.40
C ALA A 35 -1.90 -23.74 3.09
N GLY A 36 -1.73 -23.00 1.97
CA GLY A 36 -2.25 -23.36 0.65
C GLY A 36 -3.64 -22.80 0.33
N GLY A 37 -4.21 -21.94 1.20
CA GLY A 37 -5.52 -21.33 0.97
C GLY A 37 -5.51 -20.30 -0.16
N ASN A 38 -5.90 -20.69 -1.38
CA ASN A 38 -5.93 -19.78 -2.54
C ASN A 38 -6.85 -18.56 -2.32
N THR A 39 -8.03 -18.77 -1.72
CA THR A 39 -8.95 -17.68 -1.36
C THR A 39 -8.32 -16.74 -0.33
N ALA A 40 -7.62 -17.27 0.67
CA ALA A 40 -6.92 -16.44 1.67
C ALA A 40 -5.83 -15.60 1.02
N ARG A 41 -5.13 -16.14 0.02
CA ARG A 41 -4.09 -15.43 -0.75
C ARG A 41 -4.68 -14.30 -1.59
N GLN A 42 -5.85 -14.50 -2.20
CA GLN A 42 -6.57 -13.43 -2.91
C GLN A 42 -7.01 -12.31 -1.95
N ARG A 43 -7.63 -12.67 -0.83
CA ARG A 43 -8.03 -11.71 0.21
C ARG A 43 -6.84 -10.97 0.80
N LEU A 44 -5.70 -11.64 1.00
CA LEU A 44 -4.46 -11.02 1.45
C LEU A 44 -4.00 -9.93 0.49
N ASN A 45 -4.09 -10.17 -0.83
CA ASN A 45 -3.73 -9.17 -1.83
C ASN A 45 -4.68 -7.97 -1.84
N GLU A 46 -5.98 -8.20 -1.61
CA GLU A 46 -6.96 -7.12 -1.43
C GLU A 46 -6.60 -6.26 -0.21
N VAL A 47 -6.35 -6.88 0.94
CA VAL A 47 -5.96 -6.17 2.17
C VAL A 47 -4.66 -5.39 1.98
N LYS A 48 -3.64 -5.95 1.31
CA LYS A 48 -2.39 -5.25 1.00
C LYS A 48 -2.62 -4.02 0.12
N ARG A 49 -3.53 -4.09 -0.86
CA ARG A 49 -3.89 -2.93 -1.70
C ARG A 49 -4.61 -1.86 -0.89
N LEU A 50 -5.51 -2.23 0.01
CA LEU A 50 -6.21 -1.28 0.89
C LEU A 50 -5.24 -0.57 1.83
N LEU A 51 -4.29 -1.29 2.43
CA LEU A 51 -3.23 -0.70 3.26
C LEU A 51 -2.38 0.30 2.46
N ALA A 52 -2.00 -0.04 1.22
CA ALA A 52 -1.27 0.87 0.35
C ALA A 52 -2.07 2.15 0.03
N GLN A 53 -3.38 2.04 -0.18
CA GLN A 53 -4.25 3.21 -0.40
C GLN A 53 -4.36 4.07 0.87
N LEU A 54 -4.57 3.45 2.03
CA LEU A 54 -4.65 4.18 3.31
C LEU A 54 -3.36 4.95 3.62
N SER A 55 -2.20 4.38 3.29
CA SER A 55 -0.90 5.05 3.48
C SER A 55 -0.76 6.34 2.67
N GLN A 56 -1.46 6.46 1.53
CA GLN A 56 -1.48 7.67 0.70
C GLN A 56 -2.42 8.74 1.26
N HIS A 57 -3.40 8.35 2.07
CA HIS A 57 -4.34 9.25 2.72
C HIS A 57 -3.82 9.80 4.06
N LYS A 58 -2.78 9.20 4.63
CA LYS A 58 -2.10 9.76 5.80
C LYS A 58 -1.32 11.00 5.35
N PRO A 59 -1.45 12.16 6.03
CA PRO A 59 -0.61 13.30 5.74
C PRO A 59 0.84 12.84 5.88
N ALA A 60 1.60 12.90 4.78
CA ALA A 60 2.99 12.48 4.79
C ALA A 60 3.71 13.23 5.93
N PRO A 61 4.48 12.56 6.80
CA PRO A 61 5.47 13.29 7.57
C PRO A 61 6.30 14.05 6.54
N GLN A 62 6.54 15.33 6.78
CA GLN A 62 7.34 16.19 5.91
C GLN A 62 8.74 15.59 5.73
N SER A 63 8.87 14.63 4.81
CA SER A 63 10.15 14.18 4.30
C SER A 63 10.61 15.31 3.41
N GLN A 64 11.57 16.06 3.93
CA GLN A 64 12.38 17.01 3.18
C GLN A 64 12.71 16.43 1.81
N GLY A 65 12.55 17.27 0.79
CA GLY A 65 12.68 16.89 -0.60
C GLY A 65 14.01 16.22 -0.91
N CYS A 66 13.95 15.04 -1.53
CA CYS A 66 15.02 14.59 -2.40
C CYS A 66 14.70 15.06 -3.81
N ASN A 67 15.46 16.08 -4.20
CA ASN A 67 15.47 16.71 -5.52
C ASN A 67 15.47 15.69 -6.66
N ARG A 68 14.64 15.97 -7.67
CA ARG A 68 14.87 15.53 -9.05
C ARG A 68 16.30 15.88 -9.45
N ARG A 69 17.16 14.88 -9.72
CA ARG A 69 18.30 14.95 -10.64
C ARG A 69 18.97 13.57 -10.70
N ALA A 70 18.65 12.80 -11.75
CA ALA A 70 19.62 12.04 -12.55
C ALA A 70 18.89 11.15 -13.56
N PHE A 71 18.37 11.79 -14.61
CA PHE A 71 18.47 11.23 -15.95
C PHE A 71 19.95 10.92 -16.22
N GLY A 72 20.28 9.71 -16.70
CA GLY A 72 21.47 9.52 -17.55
C GLY A 72 22.49 8.46 -17.15
N TRP A 73 22.14 7.17 -17.11
CA TRP A 73 23.14 6.07 -17.14
C TRP A 73 22.83 4.98 -18.19
N PHE A 74 21.91 5.25 -19.12
CA PHE A 74 21.85 4.51 -20.39
C PHE A 74 22.59 5.32 -21.46
N LYS A 75 23.94 5.25 -21.47
CA LYS A 75 24.74 5.61 -22.65
C LYS A 75 26.16 5.02 -22.58
N GLY A 76 26.35 3.92 -23.30
CA GLY A 76 27.56 3.64 -24.08
C GLY A 76 28.83 3.25 -23.34
N MET A 77 29.15 1.95 -23.34
CA MET A 77 30.54 1.54 -23.49
C MET A 77 30.70 0.75 -24.78
N ARG A 78 31.61 1.29 -25.59
CA ARG A 78 31.85 1.10 -27.01
C ARG A 78 33.04 0.14 -27.16
N SER A 79 32.98 -0.68 -28.20
CA SER A 79 34.04 -1.57 -28.68
C SER A 79 35.42 -0.89 -28.80
N ALA A 80 36.42 -1.58 -28.27
CA ALA A 80 37.84 -1.70 -28.66
C ALA A 80 38.42 -2.68 -27.61
N GLU A 81 39.09 -3.78 -27.91
CA GLU A 81 40.04 -4.14 -28.97
C GLU A 81 39.88 -5.62 -29.37
#